data_AF-A0A0C4L7W4-F1
#
_entry.id   AF-A0A0C4L7W4-F1
#
_cell.length_a   1.000
_cell.length_b   1.000
_cell.length_c   1.000
_cell.angle_alpha   90.00
_cell.angle_beta   90.00
_cell.angle_gamma   90.00
#
_symmetry.space_group_name_H-M   'P 1'
#
loop_
_entity.id
_entity.type
_entity.pdbx_description
1 polymer ?
#
loop_
_entity_poly.entity_id
_entity_poly.type
_entity_poly.pdbx_seq_one_letter_code
_entity_poly.pdbx_strand_id
1 'polypeptide(L)'
;LAAQILTGLFLAMHYTANVEMAFSSVVHICRDVNYGWLIRNMHANGASFFFICLYLHIARGLYYGSYLFMETWNIGVVLFLLVMITA
;
A
#
# COMPACT_ATOMS: atom_id res chain seq x y z
N LEU A 1 -6.08 2.92 -2.57
CA LEU A 1 -6.23 1.46 -2.78
C LEU A 1 -5.99 1.07 -4.24
N ALA A 2 -6.81 1.53 -5.19
CA ALA A 2 -6.66 1.17 -6.61
C ALA A 2 -5.24 1.41 -7.16
N ALA A 3 -4.62 2.55 -6.85
CA ALA A 3 -3.24 2.84 -7.24
C ALA A 3 -2.22 1.80 -6.72
N GLN A 4 -2.36 1.35 -5.46
CA GLN A 4 -1.49 0.30 -4.89
C GLN A 4 -1.71 -1.05 -5.57
N ILE A 5 -2.95 -1.41 -5.90
CA ILE A 5 -3.26 -2.65 -6.60
C ILE A 5 -2.65 -2.64 -8.00
N LEU A 6 -2.84 -1.57 -8.76
CA LEU A 6 -2.34 -1.47 -10.13
C LEU A 6 -0.80 -1.47 -10.18
N THR A 7 -0.17 -0.63 -9.37
CA THR A 7 1.30 -0.58 -9.30
C THR A 7 1.88 -1.87 -8.75
N GLY A 8 1.26 -2.47 -7.72
CA GLY A 8 1.69 -3.73 -7.11
C GLY A 8 1.58 -4.91 -8.06
N LEU A 9 0.47 -5.02 -8.82
CA LEU A 9 0.30 -6.06 -9.83
C LEU A 9 1.37 -5.94 -10.92
N PHE A 10 1.68 -4.73 -11.38
CA PHE A 10 2.75 -4.51 -12.37
C PHE A 10 4.12 -4.94 -11.85
N LEU A 11 4.43 -4.60 -10.59
CA LEU A 11 5.68 -5.02 -9.95
C LEU A 11 5.73 -6.54 -9.78
N ALA A 12 4.63 -7.17 -9.40
CA ALA A 12 4.53 -8.62 -9.21
C ALA A 12 4.77 -9.41 -10.51
N MET A 13 4.39 -8.86 -11.67
CA MET A 13 4.69 -9.48 -12.98
C MET A 13 6.19 -9.59 -13.29
N HIS A 14 7.04 -8.78 -12.64
CA HIS A 14 8.48 -8.72 -12.88
C HIS A 14 9.32 -9.17 -11.66
N TYR A 15 8.69 -9.36 -10.51
CA TYR A 15 9.35 -9.76 -9.28
C TYR A 15 9.55 -11.28 -9.23
N THR A 16 10.68 -11.74 -8.67
CA THR A 16 10.95 -13.16 -8.46
C THR A 16 11.05 -13.48 -6.97
N ALA A 17 10.13 -14.32 -6.47
CA ALA A 17 10.05 -14.72 -5.06
C ALA A 17 11.03 -15.86 -4.70
N ASN A 18 12.31 -15.70 -5.05
CA ASN A 18 13.41 -16.58 -4.64
C ASN A 18 14.45 -15.74 -3.90
N VAL A 19 14.94 -16.22 -2.75
CA VAL A 19 15.88 -15.49 -1.87
C VAL A 19 17.15 -15.04 -2.61
N GLU A 20 17.64 -15.82 -3.56
CA GLU A 20 18.84 -15.49 -4.35
C GLU A 20 18.59 -14.41 -5.41
N MET A 21 17.35 -14.29 -5.91
CA MET A 21 16.98 -13.41 -7.04
C MET A 21 16.07 -12.25 -6.64
N ALA A 22 15.55 -12.22 -5.41
CA ALA A 22 14.59 -11.21 -4.97
C ALA A 22 15.14 -9.79 -5.16
N PHE A 23 16.36 -9.54 -4.68
CA PHE A 23 16.99 -8.23 -4.81
C PHE A 23 17.32 -7.88 -6.27
N SER A 24 17.92 -8.80 -7.02
CA SER A 24 18.30 -8.55 -8.41
C SER A 24 17.07 -8.31 -9.31
N SER A 25 15.94 -8.99 -9.05
CA SER A 25 14.69 -8.74 -9.78
C SER A 25 14.13 -7.33 -9.52
N VAL A 26 14.25 -6.79 -8.30
CA VAL A 26 13.87 -5.39 -8.00
C VAL A 26 14.79 -4.40 -8.71
N VAL A 27 16.09 -4.69 -8.78
CA VAL A 27 17.05 -3.87 -9.54
C VAL A 27 16.72 -3.87 -11.03
N HIS A 28 16.41 -5.04 -11.60
CA HIS A 28 15.98 -5.19 -12.98
C HIS A 28 14.70 -4.37 -13.27
N ILE A 29 13.69 -4.42 -12.38
CA ILE A 29 12.50 -3.56 -12.48
C ILE A 29 12.89 -2.08 -12.56
N CYS A 30 13.81 -1.62 -11.71
CA CYS A 30 14.15 -0.21 -11.66
C CYS A 30 15.02 0.26 -12.84
N ARG A 31 15.83 -0.61 -13.43
CA ARG A 31 16.82 -0.23 -14.44
C ARG A 31 16.44 -0.59 -15.87
N ASP A 32 15.78 -1.73 -16.06
CA ASP A 32 15.64 -2.35 -17.37
C ASP A 32 14.18 -2.44 -17.84
N VAL A 33 13.22 -2.35 -16.91
CA VAL A 33 11.78 -2.28 -17.25
C VAL A 33 11.37 -0.84 -17.55
N ASN A 34 10.70 -0.63 -18.68
CA ASN A 34 10.19 0.68 -19.09
C ASN A 34 9.31 1.31 -17.98
N TYR A 35 9.69 2.50 -17.52
CA TYR A 35 9.06 3.21 -16.39
C TYR A 35 9.01 2.42 -15.06
N GLY A 36 9.73 1.32 -14.94
CA GLY A 36 9.68 0.48 -13.74
C GLY A 36 10.18 1.21 -12.49
N TRP A 37 11.17 2.11 -12.62
CA TRP A 37 11.60 3.00 -11.53
C TRP A 37 10.46 3.88 -11.01
N LEU A 38 9.66 4.45 -11.91
CA LEU A 38 8.56 5.35 -11.55
C LEU A 38 7.48 4.55 -10.83
N ILE A 39 7.08 3.41 -11.39
CA ILE A 39 6.05 2.54 -10.82
C ILE A 39 6.48 2.03 -9.44
N ARG A 40 7.74 1.60 -9.28
CA ARG A 40 8.29 1.16 -7.97
C ARG A 40 8.25 2.29 -6.95
N ASN A 41 8.65 3.50 -7.33
CA ASN A 41 8.62 4.66 -6.44
C ASN A 41 7.18 5.09 -6.09
N MET A 42 6.26 5.03 -7.05
CA MET A 42 4.84 5.27 -6.80
C MET A 42 4.26 4.24 -5.82
N HIS A 43 4.57 2.96 -5.97
CA HIS A 43 4.09 1.91 -5.05
C HIS A 43 4.64 2.10 -3.63
N ALA A 44 5.95 2.39 -3.51
CA ALA A 44 6.61 2.58 -2.23
C ALA A 44 6.10 3.84 -1.50
N ASN A 45 6.12 5.01 -2.15
CA ASN A 45 5.62 6.24 -1.55
C ASN A 45 4.09 6.24 -1.37
N GLY A 46 3.38 5.54 -2.26
CA GLY A 46 1.94 5.34 -2.19
C GLY A 46 1.52 4.58 -0.93
N ALA A 47 2.36 3.67 -0.40
CA ALA A 47 2.12 3.02 0.89
C ALA A 47 2.14 4.04 2.04
N SER A 48 3.16 4.90 2.12
CA SER A 48 3.22 5.96 3.14
C SER A 48 2.06 6.95 3.03
N PHE A 49 1.71 7.35 1.80
CA PHE A 49 0.55 8.20 1.54
C PHE A 49 -0.76 7.55 2.01
N PHE A 50 -0.91 6.23 1.83
CA PHE A 50 -2.06 5.48 2.30
C PHE A 50 -2.20 5.59 3.83
N PHE A 51 -1.11 5.47 4.59
CA PHE A 51 -1.13 5.65 6.04
C PHE A 51 -1.48 7.08 6.46
N ILE A 52 -0.98 8.09 5.75
CA ILE A 52 -1.39 9.49 5.99
C ILE A 52 -2.91 9.63 5.84
N CYS A 53 -3.49 9.10 4.75
CA CYS A 53 -4.94 9.09 4.55
C CYS A 53 -5.69 8.36 5.67
N LEU A 54 -5.19 7.20 6.11
CA LEU A 54 -5.80 6.43 7.20
C LEU A 54 -5.79 7.19 8.52
N TYR A 55 -4.65 7.75 8.92
CA TYR A 55 -4.55 8.49 10.17
C TYR A 55 -5.43 9.74 10.17
N LEU A 56 -5.48 10.47 9.06
CA LEU A 56 -6.41 11.61 8.90
C LEU A 56 -7.87 11.16 8.96
N HIS A 57 -8.21 10.03 8.33
CA HIS A 57 -9.56 9.47 8.36
C HIS A 57 -10.00 9.07 9.77
N ILE A 58 -9.14 8.40 10.51
CA ILE A 58 -9.36 8.00 11.92
C ILE A 58 -9.49 9.24 12.80
N ALA A 59 -8.55 10.20 12.69
CA ALA A 59 -8.57 11.43 13.47
C ALA A 59 -9.86 12.23 13.25
N ARG A 60 -10.31 12.35 11.99
CA ARG A 60 -11.61 12.94 11.66
C ARG A 60 -12.74 12.18 12.35
N GLY A 61 -12.73 10.84 12.29
CA GLY A 61 -13.76 10.01 12.90
C GLY A 61 -13.85 10.17 14.42
N LEU A 62 -12.70 10.34 15.10
CA LEU A 62 -12.65 10.66 16.52
C LEU A 62 -13.18 12.06 16.82
N TYR A 63 -12.75 13.07 16.05
CA TYR A 63 -13.14 14.47 16.25
C TYR A 63 -14.65 14.70 16.10
N TYR A 64 -15.29 14.06 15.12
CA TYR A 64 -16.73 14.22 14.86
C TYR A 64 -17.61 13.12 15.52
N GLY A 65 -17.04 12.26 16.37
CA GLY A 65 -17.81 11.20 17.02
C GLY A 65 -18.33 10.12 16.07
N SER A 66 -17.75 9.97 14.88
CA SER A 66 -18.18 8.97 13.88
C SER A 66 -18.00 7.53 14.34
N TYR A 67 -17.20 7.29 15.39
CA TYR A 67 -17.07 5.97 16.03
C TYR A 67 -18.36 5.46 16.67
N LEU A 68 -19.36 6.34 16.87
CA LEU A 68 -20.70 5.94 17.34
C LEU A 68 -21.43 5.03 16.33
N PHE A 69 -21.06 5.08 15.04
CA PHE A 69 -21.49 4.09 14.05
C PHE A 69 -20.70 2.80 14.21
N MET A 70 -20.99 2.06 15.29
CA MET A 70 -20.17 0.95 15.80
C MET A 70 -19.80 -0.09 14.73
N GLU A 71 -20.76 -0.54 13.92
CA GLU A 71 -20.47 -1.52 12.86
C GLU A 71 -19.47 -0.98 11.83
N THR A 72 -19.67 0.27 11.38
CA THR A 72 -18.76 0.90 10.41
C THR A 72 -17.39 1.16 11.03
N TRP A 73 -17.35 1.56 12.30
CA TRP A 73 -16.11 1.80 13.03
C TRP A 73 -15.30 0.51 13.20
N ASN A 74 -15.94 -0.58 13.64
CA ASN A 74 -15.30 -1.88 13.81
C ASN A 74 -14.76 -2.42 12.48
N ILE A 75 -15.51 -2.29 11.38
CA ILE A 75 -15.01 -2.61 10.04
C ILE A 75 -13.79 -1.73 9.70
N GLY A 76 -13.85 -0.44 10.01
CA GLY A 76 -12.72 0.49 9.82
C GLY A 76 -11.46 0.07 10.60
N VAL A 77 -11.61 -0.40 11.83
CA VAL A 77 -10.49 -0.93 12.64
C VAL A 77 -9.91 -2.20 12.00
N VAL A 78 -10.76 -3.13 11.55
CA VAL A 78 -10.30 -4.33 10.84
C VAL A 78 -9.56 -3.94 9.55
N LEU A 79 -10.09 -3.01 8.76
CA LEU A 79 -9.43 -2.53 7.54
C LEU A 79 -8.07 -1.88 7.84
N PHE A 80 -7.97 -1.10 8.93
CA PHE A 80 -6.71 -0.51 9.37
C PHE A 80 -5.67 -1.59 9.69
N LEU A 81 -6.05 -2.63 10.45
CA LEU A 81 -5.17 -3.75 10.79
C LEU A 81 -4.75 -4.56 9.54
N LEU A 82 -5.66 -4.80 8.61
CA LEU A 82 -5.36 -5.48 7.35
C LEU A 82 -4.34 -4.69 6.51
N VAL A 83 -4.46 -3.36 6.47
CA VAL A 83 -3.47 -2.50 5.78
C VAL A 83 -2.11 -2.55 6.47
N MET A 84 -2.06 -2.58 7.81
CA MET A 84 -0.81 -2.74 8.56
C MET A 84 -0.09 -4.06 8.27
N ILE A 85 -0.83 -5.16 8.13
CA ILE A 85 -0.24 -6.48 7.80
C ILE A 85 0.24 -6.52 6.34
N THR A 86 -0.41 -5.75 5.45
CA THR A 86 -0.09 -5.76 4.01
C THR A 86 1.12 -4.90 3.66
N ALA A 87 1.38 -3.83 4.42
CA ALA A 87 2.45 -2.87 4.16
C ALA A 87 3.82 -3.34 4.67
#